data_AF-A0A960RGH2-F1
#
_entry.id   AF-A0A960RGH2-F1
#
_cell.length_a   1.000
_cell.length_b   1.000
_cell.length_c   1.000
_cell.angle_alpha   90.00
_cell.angle_beta   90.00
_cell.angle_gamma   90.00
#
_symmetry.space_group_name_H-M   'P 1'
#
loop_
_entity.id
_entity.type
_entity.pdbx_description
1 polymer ?
#
loop_
_entity_poly.entity_id
_entity_poly.type
_entity_poly.pdbx_seq_one_letter_code
_entity_poly.pdbx_strand_id
1 'polypeptide(L)'
;ELGVEVRSDRFKIVNVERLALPPEPVADEITIAYPVRDILTYLFNTRSQPDFPSPELSARLREAILEELGDHRDGLTGPQTVFVAPLSPVANEIWAYWQEGNLLLRWASDIELTNPAVWEHEELAGDIIDIEQQAVVAFSEAPGSNAYYTRDQIGRILYNCVVIGQKRTPVIGAEQQ
;
A
#
# COMPACT_ATOMS: atom_id res chain seq x y z
N GLU A 1 13.92 -12.47 22.78
CA GLU A 1 13.92 -11.67 21.54
C GLU A 1 14.76 -12.40 20.49
N LEU A 2 14.29 -12.46 19.25
CA LEU A 2 14.69 -13.46 18.23
C LEU A 2 16.14 -13.37 17.72
N GLY A 3 16.98 -12.44 18.22
CA GLY A 3 18.40 -12.36 17.83
C GLY A 3 18.65 -11.99 16.36
N VAL A 4 17.61 -11.60 15.63
CA VAL A 4 17.69 -11.18 14.23
C VAL A 4 17.67 -9.64 14.19
N GLU A 5 18.71 -9.05 13.61
CA GLU A 5 18.77 -7.61 13.35
C GLU A 5 18.10 -7.33 12.00
N VAL A 6 16.85 -6.87 12.02
CA VAL A 6 16.15 -6.43 10.82
C VAL A 6 16.50 -4.96 10.58
N ARG A 7 17.37 -4.69 9.61
CA ARG A 7 17.63 -3.34 9.10
C ARG A 7 16.87 -3.13 7.80
N SER A 8 16.07 -2.06 7.73
CA SER A 8 15.55 -1.56 6.46
C SER A 8 16.50 -0.50 5.92
N ASP A 9 16.70 -0.49 4.61
CA ASP A 9 17.40 0.58 3.89
C ASP A 9 16.46 1.77 3.56
N ARG A 10 15.16 1.64 3.90
CA ARG A 10 14.08 2.60 3.63
C ARG A 10 13.49 3.14 4.94
N PHE A 11 12.64 4.17 4.82
CA PHE A 11 11.93 4.78 5.94
C PHE A 11 10.45 4.94 5.59
N LYS A 12 9.58 4.84 6.60
CA LYS A 12 8.12 5.04 6.48
C LYS A 12 7.69 6.30 7.23
N ILE A 13 6.98 7.19 6.55
CA ILE A 13 6.32 8.32 7.20
C ILE A 13 4.92 7.86 7.61
N VAL A 14 4.71 7.66 8.91
CA VAL A 14 3.44 7.17 9.46
C VAL A 14 2.42 8.29 9.71
N ASN A 15 2.87 9.51 10.05
CA ASN A 15 1.99 10.65 10.28
C ASN A 15 2.73 11.98 10.07
N VAL A 16 2.01 13.01 9.62
CA VAL A 16 2.48 14.39 9.54
C VAL A 16 1.38 15.32 10.04
N GLU A 17 1.59 15.90 11.23
CA GLU A 17 0.65 16.84 11.83
C GLU A 17 1.29 18.22 11.99
N ARG A 18 0.48 19.27 11.80
CA ARG A 18 0.86 20.64 12.16
C ARG A 18 0.38 20.91 13.58
N LEU A 19 1.24 20.67 14.56
CA LEU A 19 0.96 20.97 15.94
C LEU A 19 1.34 22.42 16.27
N ALA A 20 0.54 23.07 17.12
CA ALA A 20 0.97 24.30 17.77
C ALA A 20 2.14 23.97 18.69
N LEU A 21 3.21 24.75 18.61
CA LEU A 21 4.35 24.58 19.51
C LEU A 21 3.87 24.75 20.96
N PRO A 22 4.22 23.85 21.89
CA PRO A 22 3.94 24.08 23.30
C PRO A 22 4.60 25.40 23.73
N PRO A 23 3.95 26.18 24.61
CA PRO A 23 4.46 27.49 25.03
C PRO A 23 5.78 27.38 25.81
N GLU A 24 6.07 26.21 26.39
CA GLU A 24 7.32 25.89 27.06
C GLU A 24 7.83 24.52 26.58
N PRO A 25 9.16 24.35 26.41
CA PRO A 25 9.73 23.06 26.06
C PRO A 25 9.42 22.04 27.15
N VAL A 26 8.97 20.85 26.73
CA VAL A 26 8.67 19.77 27.67
C VAL A 26 9.99 19.22 28.18
N ALA A 27 10.11 18.98 29.49
CA ALA A 27 11.26 18.27 30.03
C ALA A 27 11.37 16.91 29.31
N ASP A 28 12.57 16.58 28.83
CA ASP A 28 12.89 15.39 28.01
C ASP A 28 12.49 15.45 26.52
N GLU A 29 12.21 16.63 25.96
CA GLU A 29 12.05 16.80 24.51
C GLU A 29 13.36 16.51 23.76
N ILE A 30 13.33 15.50 22.87
CA ILE A 30 14.44 15.21 21.95
C ILE A 30 14.09 15.83 20.60
N THR A 31 14.72 16.97 20.28
CA THR A 31 14.63 17.55 18.93
C THR A 31 15.55 16.81 17.97
N ILE A 32 14.99 16.13 16.98
CA ILE A 32 15.74 15.55 15.89
C ILE A 32 15.60 16.45 14.66
N ALA A 33 16.72 17.01 14.19
CA ALA A 33 16.75 17.77 12.96
C ALA A 33 16.90 16.83 11.76
N TYR A 34 15.92 16.86 10.84
CA TYR A 34 15.99 16.12 9.59
C TYR A 34 16.29 17.06 8.41
N PRO A 35 17.06 16.61 7.41
CA PRO A 35 17.32 17.38 6.20
C PRO A 35 16.08 17.34 5.28
N VAL A 36 15.02 18.05 5.67
CA VAL A 36 13.71 18.05 4.96
C VAL A 36 13.88 18.36 3.47
N ARG A 37 14.80 19.27 3.11
CA ARG A 37 15.10 19.61 1.72
C ARG A 37 15.62 18.41 0.93
N ASP A 38 16.48 17.61 1.52
CA ASP A 38 17.08 16.44 0.87
C ASP A 38 16.05 15.33 0.72
N ILE A 39 15.19 15.13 1.73
CA ILE A 39 14.05 14.22 1.66
C ILE A 39 13.09 14.62 0.53
N LEU A 40 12.67 15.89 0.47
CA LEU A 40 11.79 16.39 -0.60
C LEU A 40 12.43 16.27 -1.98
N THR A 41 13.74 16.51 -2.08
CA THR A 41 14.50 16.36 -3.32
C THR A 41 14.56 14.90 -3.76
N TYR A 42 14.83 13.99 -2.83
CA TYR A 42 14.78 12.56 -3.08
C TYR A 42 13.39 12.13 -3.58
N LEU A 43 12.32 12.47 -2.85
CA LEU A 43 10.94 12.15 -3.23
C LEU A 43 10.60 12.68 -4.62
N PHE A 44 11.01 13.91 -4.94
CA PHE A 44 10.78 14.49 -6.26
C PHE A 44 11.52 13.75 -7.37
N ASN A 45 12.75 13.32 -7.11
CA ASN A 45 13.59 12.62 -8.08
C ASN A 45 13.19 11.16 -8.30
N THR A 46 12.64 10.50 -7.27
CA THR A 46 12.25 9.08 -7.32
C THR A 46 10.78 8.87 -7.64
N ARG A 47 9.93 9.91 -7.64
CA ARG A 47 8.48 9.80 -7.93
C ARG A 47 8.13 9.13 -9.26
N SER A 48 9.04 9.14 -10.23
CA SER A 48 8.85 8.55 -11.55
C SER A 48 9.75 7.33 -11.79
N GLN A 49 10.39 6.81 -10.75
CA GLN A 49 11.18 5.58 -10.82
C GLN A 49 10.31 4.43 -10.32
N PRO A 50 9.62 3.72 -11.22
CA PRO A 50 8.77 2.62 -10.79
C PRO A 50 9.65 1.43 -10.38
N ASP A 51 9.57 1.05 -9.11
CA ASP A 51 10.08 -0.22 -8.59
C ASP A 51 8.89 -1.17 -8.47
N PHE A 52 8.88 -2.29 -9.19
CA PHE A 52 7.76 -3.22 -9.19
C PHE A 52 8.09 -4.44 -8.33
N PRO A 53 7.09 -5.07 -7.68
CA PRO A 53 7.34 -6.27 -6.89
C PRO A 53 8.00 -7.35 -7.75
N SER A 54 9.00 -8.03 -7.17
CA SER A 54 9.63 -9.17 -7.80
C SER A 54 8.60 -10.29 -8.05
N PRO A 55 8.89 -11.29 -8.90
CA PRO A 55 8.00 -12.44 -9.09
C PRO A 55 7.66 -13.16 -7.77
N GLU A 56 8.63 -13.28 -6.87
CA GLU A 56 8.48 -13.93 -5.56
C GLU A 56 7.55 -13.13 -4.65
N LEU A 57 7.77 -11.81 -4.55
CA LEU A 57 6.90 -10.92 -3.78
C LEU A 57 5.49 -10.90 -4.38
N SER A 58 5.36 -10.88 -5.71
CA SER A 58 4.07 -10.93 -6.41
C SER A 58 3.28 -12.20 -6.09
N ALA A 59 3.96 -13.34 -5.99
CA ALA A 59 3.32 -14.60 -5.63
C ALA A 59 2.74 -14.57 -4.21
N ARG A 60 3.49 -13.98 -3.25
CA ARG A 60 3.04 -13.80 -1.87
C ARG A 60 1.91 -12.79 -1.72
N LEU A 61 2.00 -11.64 -2.39
CA LEU A 61 0.91 -10.64 -2.42
C LEU A 61 -0.39 -11.27 -2.92
N ARG A 62 -0.28 -12.09 -3.97
CA ARG A 62 -1.41 -12.86 -4.48
C ARG A 62 -1.94 -13.81 -3.41
N GLU A 63 -1.11 -14.64 -2.80
CA GLU A 63 -1.54 -15.55 -1.73
C GLU A 63 -2.26 -14.83 -0.58
N ALA A 64 -1.67 -13.74 -0.07
CA ALA A 64 -2.23 -12.90 0.99
C ALA A 64 -3.64 -12.38 0.67
N ILE A 65 -3.85 -11.86 -0.55
CA ILE A 65 -5.18 -11.37 -0.93
C ILE A 65 -6.11 -12.52 -1.32
N LEU A 66 -5.57 -13.71 -1.64
CA LEU A 66 -6.41 -14.79 -2.07
C LEU A 66 -7.31 -15.30 -0.94
N GLU A 67 -6.87 -15.19 0.31
CA GLU A 67 -7.65 -15.55 1.49
C GLU A 67 -8.77 -14.53 1.74
N GLU A 68 -8.45 -13.24 1.68
CA GLU A 68 -9.38 -12.14 1.93
C GLU A 68 -10.45 -11.97 0.85
N LEU A 69 -10.16 -12.41 -0.37
CA LEU A 69 -11.06 -12.26 -1.51
C LEU A 69 -12.39 -12.99 -1.38
N GLY A 70 -12.53 -13.99 -0.49
CA GLY A 70 -13.80 -14.65 -0.13
C GLY A 70 -14.88 -14.65 -1.23
N ASP A 71 -16.04 -14.07 -0.88
CA ASP A 71 -17.22 -13.95 -1.74
C ASP A 71 -17.04 -12.97 -2.92
N HIS A 72 -16.02 -12.10 -2.91
CA HIS A 72 -15.73 -11.21 -4.05
C HIS A 72 -15.32 -11.98 -5.31
N ARG A 73 -15.04 -13.28 -5.19
CA ARG A 73 -14.79 -14.17 -6.33
C ARG A 73 -16.03 -14.80 -6.92
N ASP A 74 -17.16 -14.75 -6.23
CA ASP A 74 -18.32 -15.53 -6.61
C ASP A 74 -18.84 -15.10 -7.97
N GLY A 75 -18.96 -16.08 -8.88
CA GLY A 75 -19.41 -15.86 -10.25
C GLY A 75 -18.35 -15.30 -11.20
N LEU A 76 -17.11 -15.06 -10.75
CA LEU A 76 -16.03 -14.61 -11.61
C LEU A 76 -15.39 -15.78 -12.36
N THR A 77 -15.35 -15.67 -13.69
CA THR A 77 -14.74 -16.67 -14.58
C THR A 77 -13.96 -16.00 -15.69
N GLY A 78 -12.88 -16.64 -16.13
CA GLY A 78 -12.10 -16.19 -17.28
C GLY A 78 -11.02 -15.15 -16.97
N PRO A 79 -10.49 -14.48 -18.01
CA PRO A 79 -9.41 -13.51 -17.87
C PRO A 79 -9.84 -12.32 -17.00
N GLN A 80 -9.00 -11.98 -16.02
CA GLN A 80 -9.14 -10.82 -15.16
C GLN A 80 -8.10 -9.77 -15.53
N THR A 81 -8.38 -8.51 -15.26
CA THR A 81 -7.49 -7.38 -15.48
C THR A 81 -7.11 -6.75 -14.15
N VAL A 82 -5.85 -6.90 -13.77
CA VAL A 82 -5.31 -6.32 -12.55
C VAL A 82 -4.19 -5.35 -12.90
N PHE A 83 -4.28 -4.11 -12.43
CA PHE A 83 -3.26 -3.08 -12.60
C PHE A 83 -2.49 -2.92 -11.30
N VAL A 84 -1.22 -3.29 -11.29
CA VAL A 84 -0.37 -3.25 -10.07
C VAL A 84 0.47 -1.99 -10.09
N ALA A 85 0.34 -1.16 -9.06
CA ALA A 85 1.16 0.02 -8.88
C ALA A 85 2.62 -0.35 -8.53
N PRO A 86 3.59 0.53 -8.80
CA PRO A 86 4.93 0.37 -8.26
C PRO A 86 4.91 0.37 -6.72
N LEU A 87 5.85 -0.34 -6.11
CA LEU A 87 6.15 -0.27 -4.70
C LEU A 87 6.59 1.15 -4.34
N SER A 88 5.91 1.76 -3.37
CA SER A 88 6.31 3.05 -2.85
C SER A 88 7.54 2.90 -1.95
N PRO A 89 8.70 3.51 -2.29
CA PRO A 89 9.91 3.40 -1.46
C PRO A 89 9.75 4.07 -0.09
N VAL A 90 8.69 4.85 0.11
CA VAL A 90 8.47 5.70 1.30
C VAL A 90 7.26 5.26 2.10
N ALA A 91 6.26 4.66 1.47
CA ALA A 91 5.07 4.18 2.19
C ALA A 91 5.15 2.69 2.50
N ASN A 92 6.09 1.96 1.88
CA ASN A 92 6.22 0.50 2.01
C ASN A 92 4.88 -0.22 1.85
N GLU A 93 4.15 0.20 0.81
CA GLU A 93 2.85 -0.33 0.45
C GLU A 93 2.79 -0.55 -1.06
N ILE A 94 1.96 -1.51 -1.45
CA ILE A 94 1.65 -1.86 -2.83
C ILE A 94 0.14 -1.75 -2.98
N TRP A 95 -0.27 -1.17 -4.10
CA TRP A 95 -1.67 -1.06 -4.50
C TRP A 95 -1.89 -1.81 -5.80
N ALA A 96 -3.03 -2.47 -5.93
CA ALA A 96 -3.51 -2.97 -7.20
C ALA A 96 -4.98 -2.60 -7.42
N TYR A 97 -5.35 -2.34 -8.67
CA TYR A 97 -6.73 -2.13 -9.08
C TYR A 97 -7.20 -3.34 -9.89
N TRP A 98 -8.25 -3.98 -9.42
CA TRP A 98 -8.90 -5.08 -10.14
C TRP A 98 -10.14 -4.54 -10.87
N GLN A 99 -10.07 -4.55 -12.20
CA GLN A 99 -11.03 -3.86 -13.05
C GLN A 99 -12.41 -4.51 -13.04
N GLU A 100 -12.50 -5.84 -13.08
CA GLU A 100 -13.77 -6.56 -13.18
C GLU A 100 -14.58 -6.50 -11.89
N GLY A 101 -13.90 -6.51 -10.74
CA GLY A 101 -14.53 -6.32 -9.43
C GLY A 101 -14.72 -4.86 -9.03
N ASN A 102 -14.11 -3.91 -9.76
CA ASN A 102 -13.99 -2.51 -9.35
C ASN A 102 -13.43 -2.34 -7.91
N LEU A 103 -12.42 -3.16 -7.57
CA LEU A 103 -11.84 -3.23 -6.23
C LEU A 103 -10.41 -2.67 -6.21
N LEU A 104 -10.03 -2.02 -5.12
CA LEU A 104 -8.63 -1.78 -4.78
C LEU A 104 -8.15 -2.86 -3.82
N LEU A 105 -6.95 -3.35 -4.09
CA LEU A 105 -6.23 -4.29 -3.24
C LEU A 105 -5.02 -3.53 -2.68
N ARG A 106 -4.82 -3.60 -1.37
CA ARG A 106 -3.72 -2.95 -0.69
C ARG A 106 -2.92 -3.96 0.09
N TRP A 107 -1.60 -3.85 0.04
CA TRP A 107 -0.72 -4.52 0.98
C TRP A 107 0.17 -3.48 1.62
N ALA A 108 0.21 -3.44 2.93
CA ALA A 108 1.06 -2.54 3.68
C ALA A 108 1.75 -3.32 4.80
N SER A 109 3.02 -3.01 5.06
CA SER A 109 3.71 -3.52 6.24
C SER A 109 4.47 -2.38 6.93
N ASP A 110 4.70 -2.53 8.23
CA ASP A 110 5.59 -1.66 8.99
C ASP A 110 7.06 -2.02 8.77
N ILE A 111 7.33 -3.23 8.26
CA ILE A 111 8.66 -3.71 7.88
C ILE A 111 8.74 -3.87 6.36
N GLU A 112 9.92 -3.62 5.79
CA GLU A 112 10.15 -3.60 4.36
C GLU A 112 9.62 -4.84 3.61
N LEU A 113 8.64 -4.63 2.72
CA LEU A 113 7.96 -5.68 1.96
C LEU A 113 8.91 -6.46 1.03
N THR A 114 10.00 -5.83 0.59
CA THR A 114 11.00 -6.42 -0.30
C THR A 114 12.01 -7.30 0.42
N ASN A 115 12.05 -7.30 1.75
CA ASN A 115 13.03 -8.06 2.52
C ASN A 115 12.51 -9.50 2.79
N PRO A 116 13.14 -10.54 2.21
CA PRO A 116 12.66 -11.92 2.36
C PRO A 116 12.62 -12.44 3.80
N ALA A 117 13.50 -11.93 4.68
CA ALA A 117 13.56 -12.35 6.08
C ALA A 117 12.31 -11.92 6.87
N VAL A 118 11.63 -10.86 6.43
CA VAL A 118 10.35 -10.43 7.02
C VAL A 118 9.29 -11.48 6.81
N TRP A 119 9.31 -12.12 5.63
CA TRP A 119 8.28 -13.07 5.25
C TRP A 119 8.37 -14.42 5.98
N GLU A 120 9.41 -14.64 6.78
CA GLU A 120 9.55 -15.80 7.68
C GLU A 120 8.92 -15.57 9.05
N HIS A 121 8.58 -14.31 9.37
CA HIS A 121 8.18 -13.90 10.72
C HIS A 121 6.88 -13.11 10.77
N GLU A 122 6.44 -12.50 9.66
CA GLU A 122 5.17 -11.79 9.55
C GLU A 122 4.31 -12.35 8.41
N GLU A 123 3.02 -12.50 8.71
CA GLU A 123 1.99 -12.73 7.70
C GLU A 123 1.72 -11.42 6.96
N LEU A 124 1.82 -11.47 5.64
CA LEU A 124 1.49 -10.33 4.79
C LEU A 124 -0.04 -10.25 4.70
N ALA A 125 -0.65 -9.25 5.33
CA ALA A 125 -2.08 -9.00 5.20
C ALA A 125 -2.36 -8.13 3.96
N GLY A 126 -3.51 -8.39 3.32
CA GLY A 126 -4.03 -7.56 2.23
C GLY A 126 -5.40 -6.99 2.59
N ASP A 127 -5.65 -5.73 2.27
CA ASP A 127 -6.97 -5.12 2.39
C ASP A 127 -7.67 -5.10 1.03
N ILE A 128 -8.98 -5.30 1.04
CA ILE A 128 -9.86 -5.13 -0.12
C ILE A 128 -10.76 -3.93 0.14
N ILE A 129 -10.83 -3.03 -0.84
CA ILE A 129 -11.63 -1.81 -0.78
C ILE A 129 -12.56 -1.79 -1.99
N ASP A 130 -13.86 -1.83 -1.69
CA ASP A 130 -14.92 -1.62 -2.67
C ASP A 130 -15.05 -0.13 -2.95
N ILE A 131 -14.65 0.29 -4.15
CA ILE A 131 -14.65 1.71 -4.53
C ILE A 131 -16.06 2.30 -4.50
N GLU A 132 -17.09 1.52 -4.83
CA GLU A 132 -18.46 2.02 -4.90
C GLU A 132 -19.05 2.26 -3.51
N GLN A 133 -18.70 1.41 -2.55
CA GLN A 133 -19.22 1.48 -1.18
C GLN A 133 -18.36 2.33 -0.24
N GLN A 134 -17.05 2.38 -0.47
CA GLN A 134 -16.08 2.98 0.46
C GLN A 134 -15.49 4.31 -0.03
N ALA A 135 -15.85 4.81 -1.21
CA ALA A 135 -15.45 6.13 -1.67
C ALA A 135 -16.42 7.24 -1.21
N VAL A 136 -15.90 8.21 -0.45
CA VAL A 136 -16.62 9.41 -0.01
C VAL A 136 -16.07 10.66 -0.69
N VAL A 137 -16.85 11.75 -0.75
CA VAL A 137 -16.35 13.06 -1.19
C VAL A 137 -15.47 13.67 -0.11
N ALA A 138 -15.90 13.57 1.16
CA ALA A 138 -15.18 14.07 2.32
C ALA A 138 -15.40 13.18 3.54
N PHE A 139 -14.42 13.12 4.45
CA PHE A 139 -14.53 12.33 5.68
C PHE A 139 -15.66 12.77 6.63
N SER A 140 -16.23 13.96 6.43
CA SER A 140 -17.43 14.39 7.15
C SER A 140 -18.67 13.54 6.87
N GLU A 141 -18.69 12.77 5.78
CA GLU A 141 -19.77 11.84 5.46
C GLU A 141 -19.76 10.59 6.35
N ALA A 142 -18.57 10.21 6.86
CA ALA A 142 -18.38 9.09 7.77
C ALA A 142 -17.36 9.43 8.87
N PRO A 143 -17.70 10.34 9.81
CA PRO A 143 -16.75 10.81 10.81
C PRO A 143 -16.24 9.68 11.70
N GLY A 144 -14.91 9.59 11.83
CA GLY A 144 -14.25 8.62 12.71
C GLY A 144 -14.17 7.18 12.17
N SER A 145 -14.60 6.95 10.93
CA SER A 145 -14.43 5.65 10.28
C SER A 145 -13.16 5.63 9.42
N ASN A 146 -12.32 4.61 9.64
CA ASN A 146 -11.14 4.34 8.81
C ASN A 146 -11.47 3.45 7.59
N ALA A 147 -12.74 3.07 7.43
CA ALA A 147 -13.18 2.21 6.33
C ALA A 147 -13.36 2.96 5.00
N TYR A 148 -13.29 4.29 5.01
CA TYR A 148 -13.59 5.12 3.84
C TYR A 148 -12.36 5.84 3.30
N TYR A 149 -12.37 6.06 1.99
CA TYR A 149 -11.36 6.83 1.27
C TYR A 149 -12.03 7.97 0.52
N THR A 150 -11.36 9.12 0.46
CA THR A 150 -11.85 10.24 -0.35
C THR A 150 -11.67 9.96 -1.85
N ARG A 151 -12.51 10.57 -2.69
CA ARG A 151 -12.36 10.51 -4.15
C ARG A 151 -10.99 10.98 -4.66
N ASP A 152 -10.35 11.93 -3.98
CA ASP A 152 -8.99 12.36 -4.30
C ASP A 152 -7.98 11.24 -4.00
N GLN A 153 -8.08 10.57 -2.85
CA GLN A 153 -7.23 9.43 -2.52
C GLN A 153 -7.41 8.29 -3.52
N ILE A 154 -8.67 7.89 -3.79
CA ILE A 154 -8.98 6.85 -4.78
C ILE A 154 -8.43 7.24 -6.15
N GLY A 155 -8.62 8.48 -6.60
CA GLY A 155 -8.11 8.97 -7.88
C GLY A 155 -6.58 8.86 -7.99
N ARG A 156 -5.84 9.17 -6.92
CA ARG A 156 -4.38 9.02 -6.90
C ARG A 156 -3.94 7.56 -6.90
N ILE A 157 -4.63 6.70 -6.16
CA ILE A 157 -4.36 5.25 -6.16
C ILE A 157 -4.59 4.69 -7.56
N LEU A 158 -5.73 4.99 -8.18
CA LEU A 158 -6.06 4.57 -9.54
C LEU A 158 -5.07 5.11 -10.57
N TYR A 159 -4.59 6.35 -10.41
CA TYR A 159 -3.54 6.90 -11.26
C TYR A 159 -2.25 6.07 -11.16
N ASN A 160 -1.82 5.72 -9.95
CA ASN A 160 -0.64 4.88 -9.73
C ASN A 160 -0.81 3.46 -10.30
N CYS A 161 -2.00 2.87 -10.20
CA CYS A 161 -2.28 1.55 -10.74
C CYS A 161 -2.40 1.57 -12.28
N VAL A 162 -3.31 2.39 -12.82
CA VAL A 162 -3.74 2.33 -14.23
C VAL A 162 -2.77 3.07 -15.16
N VAL A 163 -2.22 4.21 -14.72
CA VAL A 163 -1.38 5.05 -15.58
C VAL A 163 0.10 4.71 -15.43
N ILE A 164 0.58 4.55 -14.20
CA ILE A 164 2.00 4.26 -13.92
C ILE A 164 2.24 2.75 -13.82
N GLY A 165 1.25 2.00 -13.34
CA GLY A 165 1.41 0.60 -12.99
C GLY A 165 1.47 -0.35 -14.19
N GLN A 166 1.55 -1.64 -13.86
CA GLN A 166 1.62 -2.71 -14.84
C GLN A 166 0.30 -3.47 -14.91
N LYS A 167 -0.24 -3.59 -16.13
CA LYS A 167 -1.36 -4.48 -16.41
C LYS A 167 -0.90 -5.94 -16.33
N ARG A 168 -1.65 -6.73 -15.57
CA ARG A 168 -1.54 -8.18 -15.43
C ARG A 168 -2.87 -8.80 -15.80
N THR A 169 -2.83 -9.99 -16.39
CA THR A 169 -4.03 -10.68 -16.87
C THR A 169 -4.13 -12.09 -16.28
N PRO A 170 -4.34 -12.24 -14.96
CA PRO A 170 -4.53 -13.56 -14.37
C PRO A 170 -5.84 -14.19 -14.85
N VAL A 171 -5.94 -15.52 -14.81
CA VAL A 171 -7.14 -16.26 -15.18
C VAL A 171 -7.71 -16.92 -13.93
N ILE A 172 -8.97 -16.63 -13.61
CA ILE A 172 -9.70 -17.30 -12.52
C ILE A 172 -10.44 -18.51 -13.10
N GLY A 173 -10.30 -19.67 -12.45
CA GLY A 173 -10.93 -20.94 -12.86
C GLY A 173 -10.06 -21.86 -13.72
N ALA A 174 -8.79 -21.53 -13.94
CA ALA A 174 -7.82 -22.50 -14.45
C ALA A 174 -7.33 -23.34 -13.27
N GLU A 175 -7.92 -24.52 -13.08
CA GLU A 175 -7.26 -25.60 -12.34
C GLU A 175 -5.85 -25.80 -12.90
N GLN A 176 -4.91 -26.06 -12.00
CA GLN A 176 -3.50 -26.31 -12.25
C GLN A 176 -3.29 -27.18 -13.51
N GLN A 177 -2.56 -26.64 -14.49
CA GLN A 177 -1.79 -27.42 -15.45
C GLN A 177 -0.32 -27.02 -15.33
#